data_AF-A0A380H677-F1
#
_entry.id   AF-A0A380H677-F1
#
_cell.length_a   1.000
_cell.length_b   1.000
_cell.length_c   1.000
_cell.angle_alpha   90.00
_cell.angle_beta   90.00
_cell.angle_gamma   90.00
#
_symmetry.space_group_name_H-M   'P 1'
#
loop_
_entity.id
_entity.type
_entity.pdbx_description
1 polymer ?
#
loop_
_entity_poly.entity_id
_entity_poly.type
_entity_poly.pdbx_seq_one_letter_code
_entity_poly.pdbx_strand_id
1 'polypeptide(L)'
;MKERLINYGAKSLSNVELLAILINTRRKGFSSIDIANELIKNHHSIREIKKLSINDLLKIKGIGLYMAIILKVAFELGERLNSSSTLDKVKITHPGDVADLMMSTMKDLDQEHFVVLLIKFKRYSYETVVGL
;
A
#
# COMPACT_ATOMS: atom_id res chain seq x y z
N MET A 1 15.96 12.74 -15.62
CA MET A 1 15.16 11.80 -14.80
C MET A 1 15.63 10.35 -14.96
N LYS A 2 15.45 9.70 -16.12
CA LYS A 2 15.78 8.27 -16.32
C LYS A 2 17.28 7.95 -16.14
N GLU A 3 18.16 8.76 -16.70
CA GLU A 3 19.61 8.61 -16.49
C GLU A 3 19.99 8.75 -15.01
N ARG A 4 19.39 9.72 -14.29
CA ARG A 4 19.59 9.85 -12.84
C ARG A 4 19.08 8.63 -12.07
N LEU A 5 17.94 8.06 -12.46
CA LEU A 5 17.43 6.81 -11.87
C LEU A 5 18.43 5.66 -12.06
N ILE A 6 19.02 5.54 -13.26
CA ILE A 6 19.99 4.49 -13.59
C ILE A 6 21.30 4.69 -12.83
N ASN A 7 21.83 5.91 -12.80
CA ASN A 7 23.17 6.20 -12.28
C ASN A 7 23.21 6.42 -10.76
N TYR A 8 22.12 6.92 -10.16
CA TYR A 8 22.07 7.34 -8.75
C TYR A 8 20.90 6.73 -7.97
N GLY A 9 20.06 5.90 -8.61
CA GLY A 9 18.94 5.22 -7.99
C GLY A 9 17.74 6.12 -7.66
N ALA A 10 16.63 5.50 -7.23
CA ALA A 10 15.36 6.17 -7.00
C ALA A 10 15.42 7.21 -5.87
N LYS A 11 16.30 7.03 -4.87
CA LYS A 11 16.48 7.97 -3.75
C LYS A 11 17.00 9.35 -4.19
N SER A 12 17.62 9.43 -5.37
CA SER A 12 18.11 10.69 -5.92
C SER A 12 17.00 11.55 -6.54
N LEU A 13 15.78 11.04 -6.64
CA LEU A 13 14.66 11.68 -7.33
C LEU A 13 13.61 12.19 -6.34
N SER A 14 12.99 13.31 -6.70
CA SER A 14 11.81 13.83 -6.00
C SER A 14 10.56 12.98 -6.29
N ASN A 15 9.54 13.11 -5.45
CA ASN A 15 8.23 12.49 -5.67
C ASN A 15 7.61 12.86 -7.04
N VAL A 16 7.78 14.12 -7.45
CA VAL A 16 7.34 14.61 -8.77
C VAL A 16 8.08 13.86 -9.88
N GLU A 17 9.40 13.71 -9.79
CA GLU A 17 10.18 12.99 -10.79
C GLU A 17 9.83 11.50 -10.84
N LEU A 18 9.58 10.87 -9.70
CA LEU A 18 9.13 9.47 -9.63
C LEU A 18 7.77 9.29 -10.31
N LEU A 19 6.81 10.17 -10.03
CA LEU A 19 5.50 10.17 -10.69
C LEU A 19 5.62 10.44 -12.20
N ALA A 20 6.46 11.39 -12.60
CA ALA A 20 6.68 11.71 -14.01
C ALA A 20 7.24 10.52 -14.79
N ILE A 21 8.11 9.71 -14.17
CA ILE A 21 8.61 8.47 -14.78
C ILE A 21 7.50 7.44 -14.97
N LEU A 22 6.56 7.31 -14.01
CA LEU A 22 5.41 6.41 -14.14
C LEU A 22 4.41 6.88 -15.20
N ILE A 23 4.11 8.19 -15.25
CA ILE A 23 3.12 8.78 -16.15
C ILE A 23 3.54 8.70 -17.62
N ASN A 24 4.85 8.75 -17.91
CA ASN A 24 5.47 8.48 -19.21
C ASN A 24 4.59 8.82 -20.44
N THR A 25 4.01 10.03 -20.47
CA THR A 25 3.02 10.40 -21.47
C THR A 25 3.72 10.74 -22.79
N ARG A 26 3.12 10.33 -23.91
CA ARG A 26 3.56 10.72 -25.26
C ARG A 26 2.58 11.68 -25.94
N ARG A 27 1.62 12.23 -25.20
CA ARG A 27 0.66 13.20 -25.75
C ARG A 27 1.35 14.54 -26.02
N LYS A 28 1.21 15.05 -27.25
CA LYS A 28 1.66 16.40 -27.60
C LYS A 28 0.94 17.42 -26.71
N GLY A 29 1.72 18.36 -26.15
CA GLY A 29 1.20 19.47 -25.33
C GLY A 29 1.21 19.25 -23.82
N PHE A 30 1.58 18.05 -23.33
CA PHE A 30 1.73 17.80 -21.89
C PHE A 30 3.08 17.13 -21.60
N SER A 31 3.90 17.73 -20.74
CA SER A 31 5.08 17.04 -20.21
C SER A 31 4.68 16.12 -19.06
N SER A 32 5.33 14.96 -18.95
CA SER A 32 5.11 14.06 -17.80
C SER A 32 5.43 14.74 -16.45
N ILE A 33 6.37 15.69 -16.46
CA ILE A 33 6.70 16.49 -15.27
C ILE A 33 5.57 17.46 -14.90
N ASP A 34 4.90 18.05 -15.89
CA ASP A 34 3.82 19.02 -15.65
C ASP A 34 2.61 18.33 -15.02
N ILE A 35 2.24 17.16 -15.55
CA ILE A 35 1.16 16.34 -15.00
C ILE A 35 1.49 15.90 -13.56
N ALA A 36 2.73 15.47 -13.31
CA ALA A 36 3.16 15.07 -11.97
C ALA A 36 3.13 16.25 -10.98
N ASN A 37 3.54 17.45 -11.42
CA ASN A 37 3.44 18.66 -10.62
C ASN A 37 1.98 19.04 -10.32
N GLU A 38 1.10 18.98 -11.32
CA GLU A 38 -0.32 19.26 -11.15
C GLU A 38 -0.97 18.30 -10.13
N LEU A 39 -0.65 17.01 -10.22
CA LEU A 39 -1.09 15.99 -9.26
C LEU A 39 -0.66 16.33 -7.83
N ILE A 40 0.62 16.64 -7.62
CA ILE A 40 1.15 16.96 -6.29
C ILE A 40 0.59 18.28 -5.77
N LYS A 41 0.38 19.28 -6.64
CA LYS A 41 -0.19 20.57 -6.27
C LYS A 41 -1.65 20.46 -5.84
N ASN A 42 -2.44 19.66 -6.55
CA ASN A 42 -3.89 19.53 -6.32
C ASN A 42 -4.25 18.56 -5.19
N HIS A 43 -3.37 17.62 -4.86
CA HIS A 43 -3.63 16.57 -3.87
C HIS A 43 -2.61 16.56 -2.72
N HIS A 44 -1.71 17.54 -2.64
CA HIS A 44 -0.75 17.80 -1.56
C HIS A 44 0.23 16.68 -1.15
N SER A 45 -0.03 15.41 -1.48
CA SER A 45 0.75 14.24 -1.10
C SER A 45 0.47 13.02 -2.00
N ILE A 46 1.43 12.11 -2.09
CA ILE A 46 1.26 10.80 -2.77
C ILE A 46 0.11 9.99 -2.15
N ARG A 47 -0.09 10.11 -0.83
CA ARG A 47 -1.12 9.37 -0.10
C ARG A 47 -2.53 9.74 -0.56
N GLU A 48 -2.77 11.01 -0.87
CA GLU A 48 -4.06 11.46 -1.40
C GLU A 48 -4.23 11.07 -2.87
N ILE A 49 -3.18 11.19 -3.69
CA ILE A 49 -3.20 10.72 -5.09
C ILE A 49 -3.56 9.23 -5.16
N LYS A 50 -3.01 8.40 -4.27
CA LYS A 50 -3.33 6.97 -4.15
C LYS A 50 -4.84 6.71 -3.97
N LYS A 51 -5.55 7.57 -3.24
CA LYS A 51 -6.98 7.41 -2.92
C LYS A 51 -7.88 7.72 -4.11
N LEU A 52 -7.38 8.42 -5.13
CA LEU A 52 -8.16 8.75 -6.32
C LEU A 52 -8.67 7.48 -7.01
N SER A 53 -9.92 7.53 -7.45
CA SER A 53 -10.48 6.49 -8.31
C SER A 53 -9.89 6.61 -9.72
N ILE A 54 -10.05 5.56 -10.54
CA ILE A 54 -9.68 5.62 -11.96
C ILE A 54 -10.43 6.79 -12.64
N ASN A 55 -11.70 6.99 -12.32
CA ASN A 55 -12.50 8.08 -12.88
C ASN A 55 -11.97 9.46 -12.50
N ASP A 56 -11.44 9.63 -11.29
CA ASP A 56 -10.84 10.90 -10.88
C ASP A 56 -9.51 11.15 -11.59
N LEU A 57 -8.69 10.12 -11.74
CA LEU A 57 -7.44 10.20 -12.50
C LEU A 57 -7.71 10.54 -13.98
N LEU A 58 -8.78 10.02 -14.57
CA LEU A 58 -9.17 10.31 -15.96
C LEU A 58 -9.61 11.77 -16.19
N LYS A 59 -10.04 12.50 -15.14
CA LYS A 59 -10.38 13.92 -15.24
C LYS A 59 -9.14 14.80 -15.42
N ILE A 60 -7.95 14.28 -15.11
CA ILE A 60 -6.69 15.02 -15.18
C ILE A 60 -6.20 15.01 -16.63
N LYS A 61 -6.00 16.21 -17.20
CA LYS A 61 -5.55 16.35 -18.57
C LYS A 61 -4.19 15.66 -18.75
N GLY A 62 -4.08 14.86 -19.81
CA GLY A 62 -2.87 14.09 -20.09
C GLY A 62 -2.82 12.69 -19.45
N ILE A 63 -3.69 12.38 -18.48
CA ILE A 63 -3.83 11.02 -17.93
C ILE A 63 -4.92 10.27 -18.71
N GLY A 64 -4.51 9.20 -19.41
CA GLY A 64 -5.44 8.26 -20.04
C GLY A 64 -5.66 7.01 -19.17
N LEU A 65 -6.57 6.14 -19.60
CA LEU A 65 -6.92 4.92 -18.87
C LEU A 65 -5.69 4.05 -18.54
N TYR A 66 -4.81 3.85 -19.52
CA TYR A 66 -3.57 3.09 -19.31
C TYR A 66 -2.73 3.65 -18.16
N MET A 67 -2.57 4.98 -18.08
CA MET A 67 -1.77 5.62 -17.03
C MET A 67 -2.47 5.61 -15.67
N ALA A 68 -3.79 5.77 -15.65
CA ALA A 68 -4.57 5.61 -14.42
C ALA A 68 -4.38 4.20 -13.85
N ILE A 69 -4.43 3.16 -14.69
CA ILE A 69 -4.20 1.77 -14.28
C ILE A 69 -2.77 1.58 -13.74
N ILE A 70 -1.75 2.06 -14.46
CA ILE A 70 -0.35 1.96 -14.03
C ILE A 70 -0.14 2.59 -12.65
N LEU A 71 -0.70 3.78 -12.42
CA LEU A 71 -0.61 4.45 -11.12
C LEU A 71 -1.29 3.63 -10.01
N LYS A 72 -2.50 3.11 -10.25
CA LYS A 72 -3.20 2.26 -9.27
C LYS A 72 -2.41 0.99 -8.95
N VAL A 73 -1.83 0.34 -9.96
CA VAL A 73 -0.97 -0.84 -9.77
C VAL A 73 0.27 -0.49 -8.96
N ALA A 74 0.96 0.61 -9.27
CA ALA A 74 2.15 1.04 -8.54
C ALA A 74 1.84 1.32 -7.06
N PHE A 75 0.74 2.00 -6.76
CA PHE A 75 0.33 2.28 -5.38
C PHE A 75 -0.08 1.02 -4.63
N GLU A 76 -0.79 0.10 -5.27
CA GLU A 76 -1.16 -1.19 -4.67
C GLU A 76 0.08 -2.05 -4.36
N LEU A 77 1.06 -2.10 -5.26
CA LEU A 77 2.33 -2.78 -4.99
C LEU A 77 3.06 -2.16 -3.80
N GLY A 78 3.11 -0.82 -3.73
CA GLY A 78 3.64 -0.11 -2.57
C GLY A 78 2.89 -0.44 -1.29
N GLU A 79 1.56 -0.57 -1.35
CA GLU A 79 0.75 -0.98 -0.20
C GLU A 79 1.09 -2.40 0.24
N ARG A 80 1.17 -3.36 -0.69
CA ARG A 80 1.52 -4.76 -0.38
C ARG A 80 2.90 -4.89 0.24
N LEU A 81 3.88 -4.13 -0.25
CA LEU A 81 5.21 -4.08 0.33
C LEU A 81 5.17 -3.57 1.77
N ASN A 82 4.38 -2.53 2.05
CA ASN A 82 4.27 -1.95 3.39
C ASN A 82 3.40 -2.82 4.33
N SER A 83 2.31 -3.39 3.84
CA SER A 83 1.38 -4.23 4.62
C SER A 83 1.94 -5.63 4.88
N SER A 84 2.86 -6.12 4.05
CA SER A 84 3.60 -7.36 4.29
C SER A 84 4.44 -7.35 5.59
N SER A 85 4.58 -6.19 6.24
CA SER A 85 5.23 -6.03 7.56
C SER A 85 4.26 -6.00 8.76
N THR A 86 2.93 -5.94 8.52
CA THR A 86 1.95 -5.81 9.62
C THR A 86 1.52 -7.16 10.20
N LEU A 87 1.84 -8.26 9.52
CA LEU A 87 1.77 -9.62 10.08
C LEU A 87 2.95 -9.95 11.01
N ASP A 88 3.97 -9.08 11.11
CA ASP A 88 5.23 -9.37 11.82
C ASP A 88 5.34 -8.73 13.22
N LYS A 89 4.26 -8.17 13.81
CA LYS A 89 4.36 -7.42 15.08
C LYS A 89 4.15 -8.21 16.37
N VAL A 90 3.54 -9.39 16.35
CA VAL A 90 3.53 -10.25 17.55
C VAL A 90 4.47 -11.41 17.30
N LYS A 91 5.68 -11.26 17.84
CA LYS A 91 6.65 -12.33 17.89
C LYS A 91 6.21 -13.28 19.00
N ILE A 92 5.42 -14.29 18.65
CA ILE A 92 5.06 -15.36 19.56
C ILE A 92 6.32 -16.20 19.79
N THR A 93 6.92 -16.04 20.96
CA THR A 93 8.12 -16.74 21.41
C THR A 93 7.80 -17.78 22.47
N HIS A 94 6.78 -17.54 23.29
CA HIS A 94 6.32 -18.45 24.33
C HIS A 94 4.77 -18.46 24.43
N PRO A 95 4.16 -19.47 25.07
CA PRO A 95 2.69 -19.58 25.15
C PRO A 95 1.98 -18.35 25.75
N GLY A 96 2.64 -17.62 26.64
CA GLY A 96 2.10 -16.38 27.21
C GLY A 96 1.80 -15.30 26.18
N ASP A 97 2.60 -15.20 25.10
CA ASP A 97 2.40 -14.21 24.03
C ASP A 97 1.08 -14.44 23.29
N VAL A 98 0.66 -15.71 23.17
CA VAL A 98 -0.63 -16.10 22.57
C VAL A 98 -1.77 -15.76 23.51
N ALA A 99 -1.62 -16.07 24.80
CA ALA A 99 -2.59 -15.75 25.81
C ALA A 99 -2.85 -14.24 25.83
N ASP A 100 -1.82 -13.41 25.95
CA ASP A 100 -1.94 -11.95 25.98
C ASP A 100 -2.57 -11.38 24.69
N LEU A 101 -2.18 -11.92 23.53
CA LEU A 101 -2.73 -11.54 22.23
C LEU A 101 -4.25 -11.79 22.15
N MET A 102 -4.69 -12.97 22.59
CA MET A 102 -6.08 -13.43 22.44
C MET A 102 -6.96 -13.07 23.63
N MET A 103 -6.38 -12.80 24.80
CA MET A 103 -7.09 -12.51 26.06
C MET A 103 -8.07 -11.35 25.87
N SER A 104 -7.63 -10.29 25.18
CA SER A 104 -8.48 -9.11 24.91
C SER A 104 -9.76 -9.44 24.14
N THR A 105 -9.74 -10.49 23.31
CA THR A 105 -10.86 -10.90 22.47
C THR A 105 -11.67 -12.05 23.11
N MET A 106 -11.04 -12.83 23.99
CA MET A 106 -11.65 -14.04 24.58
C MET A 106 -12.20 -13.85 26.00
N LYS A 107 -11.68 -12.88 26.77
CA LYS A 107 -12.00 -12.75 28.22
C LYS A 107 -13.47 -12.44 28.52
N ASP A 108 -14.18 -11.82 27.58
CA ASP A 108 -15.56 -11.36 27.74
C ASP A 108 -16.55 -12.24 26.96
N LEU A 109 -16.12 -13.43 26.50
CA LEU A 109 -17.00 -14.36 25.81
C LEU A 109 -17.79 -15.18 26.83
N ASP A 110 -19.12 -15.14 26.71
CA ASP A 110 -20.07 -15.80 27.63
C ASP A 110 -20.19 -17.31 27.40
N GLN A 111 -19.46 -17.86 26.42
CA GLN A 111 -19.43 -19.27 26.07
C GLN A 111 -17.99 -19.72 25.82
N GLU A 112 -17.75 -21.03 25.91
CA GLU A 112 -16.45 -21.60 25.60
C GLU A 112 -16.23 -21.60 24.08
N HIS A 113 -15.19 -20.91 23.62
CA HIS A 113 -14.81 -20.87 22.20
C HIS A 113 -13.52 -21.63 21.98
N PHE A 114 -13.55 -22.59 21.05
CA PHE A 114 -12.36 -23.27 20.59
C PHE A 114 -11.72 -22.50 19.42
N VAL A 115 -10.58 -21.87 19.66
CA VAL A 115 -9.88 -21.07 18.64
C VAL A 115 -8.58 -21.76 18.25
N VAL A 116 -8.36 -21.92 16.95
CA VAL A 116 -7.11 -22.45 16.40
C VAL A 116 -6.26 -21.28 15.89
N LEU A 117 -5.12 -21.05 16.54
CA LEU A 117 -4.11 -20.09 16.11
C LEU A 117 -3.00 -20.81 15.34
N LEU A 118 -2.86 -20.49 14.06
CA LEU A 118 -1.83 -21.03 13.19
C LEU A 118 -0.63 -20.07 13.18
N ILE A 119 0.54 -20.56 13.64
CA ILE A 119 1.77 -19.77 13.74
C ILE A 119 2.80 -20.28 12.73
N LYS A 120 3.37 -19.39 11.92
CA LYS A 120 4.46 -19.68 10.98
C LYS A 120 5.54 -18.61 11.11
N PHE A 121 6.72 -18.96 11.67
CA PHE A 121 7.91 -18.09 11.85
C PHE A 121 7.66 -16.58 11.69
N LYS A 122 7.34 -15.89 12.81
CA LYS A 122 6.97 -14.46 12.93
C LYS A 122 5.63 -14.02 12.34
N ARG A 123 4.81 -14.94 11.82
CA ARG A 123 3.44 -14.66 11.34
C ARG A 123 2.43 -15.53 12.08
N TYR A 124 1.24 -14.98 12.30
CA TYR A 124 0.12 -15.74 12.86
C TYR A 124 -1.21 -15.32 12.21
N SER A 125 -2.13 -16.27 12.12
CA SER A 125 -3.53 -16.06 11.75
C SER A 125 -4.40 -16.95 12.64
N TYR A 126 -5.53 -16.44 13.12
CA TYR A 126 -6.51 -17.24 13.85
C TYR A 126 -7.84 -17.26 13.12
N GLU A 127 -8.51 -18.41 13.16
CA GLU A 127 -9.90 -18.56 12.79
C GLU A 127 -10.68 -19.03 14.02
N THR A 128 -11.81 -18.38 14.28
CA THR A 128 -12.72 -18.81 15.35
C THR A 128 -13.59 -19.90 14.79
N VAL A 129 -13.41 -21.14 15.27
CA VAL A 129 -14.38 -22.19 15.03
C VAL A 129 -15.38 -22.11 16.17
N VAL A 130 -16.53 -21.51 15.91
CA VAL A 130 -17.63 -21.56 16.87
C VAL A 130 -18.11 -23.01 16.92
N GLY A 131 -17.74 -23.71 17.99
CA GLY A 131 -18.31 -25.02 18.33
C GLY A 131 -19.75 -24.86 18.81
N LEU A 132 -20.57 -25.85 18.47
CA LEU A 132 -22.02 -25.98 18.68
C LEU A 132 -22.52 -25.62 20.09
#